data_AF-A0A0E3R039-F1
#
_entry.id   AF-A0A0E3R039-F1
#
_cell.length_a   1.000
_cell.length_b   1.000
_cell.length_c   1.000
_cell.angle_alpha   90.00
_cell.angle_beta   90.00
_cell.angle_gamma   90.00
#
_symmetry.space_group_name_H-M   'P 1'
#
loop_
_entity.id
_entity.type
_entity.pdbx_description
1 polymer ?
#
loop_
_entity_poly.entity_id
_entity_poly.type
_entity_poly.pdbx_seq_one_letter_code
_entity_poly.pdbx_strand_id
1 'polypeptide(L)' 'MTDHWRAYAEFLPENIHTQSKAETYTVEGYNGILRHFLARLRRKTKCYTKSIEMLKYSVLLLMKHRNKEIAIIS' A
#
# COMPACT_ATOMS: atom_id res chain seq x y z
N MET A 1 9.11 -13.86 -3.96
CA MET A 1 9.34 -12.83 -4.98
C MET A 1 10.20 -11.74 -4.36
N THR A 2 11.38 -11.48 -4.89
CA THR A 2 12.26 -10.42 -4.38
C THR A 2 12.41 -9.30 -5.40
N ASP A 3 12.93 -8.17 -4.96
CA ASP A 3 13.45 -7.16 -5.87
C ASP A 3 14.68 -7.70 -6.64
N HIS A 4 15.11 -6.97 -7.67
CA HIS A 4 16.30 -7.30 -8.47
C HIS A 4 17.62 -6.98 -7.74
N TRP A 5 17.64 -7.04 -6.40
CA TRP A 5 18.86 -6.81 -5.64
C TRP A 5 19.80 -8.01 -5.80
N ARG A 6 21.07 -7.72 -6.13
CA ARG A 6 22.08 -8.73 -6.49
C ARG A 6 22.28 -9.80 -5.40
N ALA A 7 22.19 -9.43 -4.12
CA ALA A 7 22.39 -10.38 -3.03
C ALA A 7 21.33 -11.49 -2.99
N TYR A 8 20.09 -11.23 -3.45
CA TYR A 8 19.08 -12.27 -3.49
C TYR A 8 19.35 -13.30 -4.58
N ALA A 9 19.91 -12.89 -5.72
CA ALA A 9 20.31 -13.79 -6.79
C ALA A 9 21.50 -14.69 -6.38
N GLU A 10 22.35 -14.20 -5.48
CA GLU A 10 23.55 -14.90 -5.02
C GLU A 10 23.26 -15.89 -3.88
N PHE A 11 22.19 -15.63 -3.10
CA PHE A 11 21.85 -16.41 -1.90
C PHE A 11 20.67 -17.37 -2.07
N LEU A 12 19.75 -17.10 -3.00
CA LEU A 12 18.58 -17.93 -3.24
C LEU A 12 18.80 -18.85 -4.44
N PRO A 13 18.54 -20.16 -4.31
CA PRO A 13 18.65 -21.09 -5.43
C PRO A 13 17.63 -20.74 -6.53
N GLU A 14 18.06 -20.78 -7.80
CA GLU A 14 17.26 -20.38 -8.97
C GLU A 14 15.91 -21.10 -9.05
N ASN A 15 15.79 -22.31 -8.50
CA ASN A 15 14.56 -23.09 -8.52
C ASN A 15 13.44 -22.56 -7.61
N ILE A 16 13.76 -21.65 -6.67
CA ILE A 16 12.79 -21.02 -5.73
C ILE A 16 12.69 -19.52 -6.00
N HIS A 17 13.62 -18.94 -6.76
CA HIS A 17 13.78 -17.51 -6.90
C HIS A 17 13.05 -16.92 -8.11
N THR A 18 11.84 -16.41 -7.90
CA THR A 18 11.16 -15.58 -8.91
C THR A 18 11.44 -14.10 -8.65
N GLN A 19 12.28 -13.50 -9.48
CA GLN A 19 12.49 -12.04 -9.48
C GLN A 19 11.36 -11.37 -10.26
N SER A 20 10.56 -10.56 -9.59
CA SER A 20 9.50 -9.80 -10.24
C SER A 20 9.19 -8.54 -9.43
N LYS A 21 9.03 -7.42 -10.13
CA LYS A 21 8.47 -6.18 -9.57
C LYS A 21 6.96 -6.07 -9.80
N ALA A 22 6.35 -7.02 -10.51
CA ALA A 22 4.96 -6.93 -10.94
C ALA A 22 3.99 -6.86 -9.76
N GLU A 23 4.25 -7.61 -8.69
CA GLU A 23 3.43 -7.56 -7.47
C GLU A 23 3.71 -6.30 -6.63
N THR A 24 4.95 -5.82 -6.63
CA THR A 24 5.37 -4.63 -5.86
C THR A 24 4.76 -3.35 -6.41
N TYR A 25 4.67 -3.22 -7.74
CA TYR A 25 4.13 -2.02 -8.40
C TYR A 25 2.72 -1.66 -7.90
N THR A 26 1.85 -2.66 -7.79
CA THR A 26 0.48 -2.49 -7.32
C THR A 26 0.45 -2.02 -5.87
N VAL A 27 1.26 -2.64 -5.00
CA VAL A 27 1.35 -2.31 -3.56
C VAL A 27 1.87 -0.88 -3.36
N GLU A 28 2.91 -0.50 -4.11
CA GLU A 28 3.47 0.86 -4.08
C GLU A 28 2.45 1.90 -4.56
N GLY A 29 1.72 1.59 -5.63
CA GLY A 29 0.64 2.44 -6.15
C GLY A 29 -0.45 2.70 -5.11
N TYR A 30 -0.97 1.64 -4.48
CA TYR A 30 -1.96 1.78 -3.41
C TYR A 30 -1.42 2.53 -2.20
N ASN A 31 -0.18 2.27 -1.79
CA ASN A 31 0.48 2.99 -0.71
C ASN A 31 0.61 4.49 -1.00
N GLY A 32 0.89 4.86 -2.26
CA GLY A 32 0.89 6.25 -2.72
C GLY A 32 -0.49 6.91 -2.57
N ILE A 33 -1.53 6.25 -3.09
CA ILE A 33 -2.93 6.72 -3.00
C ILE A 33 -3.35 6.94 -1.55
N LEU A 34 -3.10 5.96 -0.68
CA LEU A 34 -3.44 6.02 0.73
C LEU A 34 -2.75 7.20 1.43
N ARG A 35 -1.44 7.42 1.18
CA ARG A 35 -0.69 8.53 1.80
C ARG A 35 -1.05 9.90 1.23
N HIS A 36 -1.49 9.95 -0.02
CA HIS A 36 -1.95 11.17 -0.67
C HIS A 36 -3.24 11.69 -0.02
N PHE A 37 -4.28 10.85 0.01
CA PHE A 37 -5.60 11.25 0.50
C PHE A 37 -5.72 11.20 2.04
N LEU A 38 -5.15 10.18 2.69
CA LEU A 38 -5.28 10.02 4.14
C LEU A 38 -4.08 10.65 4.84
N ALA A 39 -4.25 11.88 5.33
CA ALA A 39 -3.22 12.60 6.09
C ALA A 39 -2.68 11.78 7.27
N ARG A 40 -3.53 10.94 7.88
CA ARG A 40 -3.18 10.02 8.97
C ARG A 40 -2.14 8.96 8.59
N LEU A 41 -2.03 8.60 7.31
CA LEU A 41 -1.07 7.61 6.82
C LEU A 41 0.22 8.23 6.28
N ARG A 42 0.32 9.58 6.27
CA ARG A 42 1.43 10.30 5.62
C ARG A 42 2.76 10.20 6.37
N ARG A 43 2.76 10.33 7.69
CA ARG A 43 3.98 10.30 8.53
C ARG A 43 3.81 9.38 9.74
N LYS A 44 4.49 8.23 9.72
CA LYS A 44 4.43 7.22 10.81
C LYS A 44 4.78 7.77 12.20
N THR A 45 5.70 8.72 12.29
CA THR A 45 6.22 9.22 13.58
C THR A 45 5.35 10.29 14.23
N LYS A 46 4.47 10.96 13.47
CA LYS A 46 3.62 12.06 13.98
C LYS A 46 2.13 11.76 13.91
N CYS A 47 1.73 10.86 13.01
CA CYS A 47 0.34 10.48 12.85
C CYS A 47 0.13 9.10 13.48
N TYR A 48 -0.64 9.05 14.56
CA TYR A 48 -1.05 7.80 15.21
C TYR A 48 -2.57 7.66 15.17
N THR A 49 -3.06 6.42 15.14
CA THR A 49 -4.49 6.14 15.19
C THR A 49 -4.90 5.84 16.62
N LYS A 50 -5.92 6.55 17.13
CA LYS A 50 -6.54 6.25 18.44
C LYS A 50 -7.58 5.14 18.35
N SER A 51 -8.16 4.94 17.15
CA SER A 51 -9.10 3.88 16.86
C SER A 51 -8.71 3.22 15.53
N ILE A 52 -8.51 1.91 15.58
CA ILE A 52 -8.24 1.08 14.41
C ILE A 52 -9.50 1.01 13.53
N GLU A 53 -10.68 1.02 14.15
CA GLU A 53 -11.95 0.98 13.44
C GLU A 53 -12.14 2.22 12.56
N MET A 54 -11.83 3.41 13.08
CA MET A 54 -11.88 4.65 12.30
C MET A 54 -10.90 4.63 11.13
N LEU A 55 -9.73 4.01 11.29
CA LEU A 55 -8.79 3.85 10.19
C LEU A 55 -9.37 2.94 9.10
N LYS A 56 -10.01 1.83 9.48
CA LYS A 56 -10.69 0.92 8.54
C LYS A 56 -11.79 1.67 7.76
N TYR A 57 -12.63 2.44 8.45
CA TYR A 57 -13.68 3.22 7.79
C TYR A 57 -13.12 4.28 6.85
N SER A 58 -12.06 5.00 7.22
CA SER A 58 -11.40 5.96 6.32
C SER A 58 -10.86 5.31 5.05
N VAL A 59 -10.23 4.14 5.17
CA VAL A 59 -9.73 3.39 4.01
C VAL A 59 -10.89 2.90 3.15
N LEU A 60 -11.92 2.31 3.75
CA LEU A 60 -13.10 1.80 3.04
C LEU A 60 -13.83 2.91 2.30
N LEU A 61 -14.04 4.06 2.95
CA LEU A 61 -14.67 5.24 2.37
C LEU A 61 -13.90 5.71 1.13
N LEU A 62 -12.57 5.83 1.22
CA LEU A 62 -11.72 6.21 0.11
C LEU A 62 -11.84 5.22 -1.06
N MET A 63 -11.81 3.92 -0.78
CA MET A 63 -11.89 2.90 -1.84
C MET A 63 -13.26 2.91 -2.52
N LYS A 64 -14.35 2.94 -1.75
CA LYS A 64 -15.71 2.99 -2.29
C LYS A 64 -15.96 4.26 -3.10
N HIS A 65 -15.44 5.41 -2.66
CA HIS A 65 -15.52 6.65 -3.44
C HIS A 65 -14.77 6.55 -4.77
N ARG A 66 -13.54 6.01 -4.76
CA ARG A 66 -12.75 5.80 -5.99
C ARG A 66 -13.38 4.79 -6.94
N ASN A 67 -14.09 3.80 -6.40
CA ASN A 67 -14.88 2.84 -7.16
C ASN A 67 -16.22 3.42 -7.66
N LYS A 68 -16.52 4.69 -7.35
CA LYS A 68 -17.79 5.36 -7.68
C LYS A 68 -19.03 4.70 -7.05
N GLU A 69 -18.84 3.91 -5.99
CA GLU A 69 -19.93 3.29 -5.23
C GLU A 69 -20.65 4.31 -4.34
N ILE A 70 -19.96 5.40 -3.98
CA ILE A 70 -20.48 6.47 -3.13
C ILE A 70 -19.97 7.83 -3.62
N ALA A 71 -20.90 8.77 -3.73
CA ALA A 71 -20.59 10.18 -3.92
C ALA A 71 -20.22 10.79 -2.56
N ILE A 72 -19.01 11.32 -2.45
CA ILE A 72 -18.66 12.22 -1.35
C ILE A 72 -18.96 13.61 -1.87
N ILE A 73 -19.92 14.29 -1.27
CA ILE A 73 -20.23 15.69 -1.58
C ILE A 73 -19.03 16.49 -1.07
N SER A 74 -18.28 17.11 -1.98
CA SER A 74 -17.15 17.98 -1.69
C SER A 74 -17.59 19.42 -1.52
#